data_AF-A0A942T1Q5-F1
#
_entry.id   AF-A0A942T1Q5-F1
#
_cell.length_a   1.000
_cell.length_b   1.000
_cell.length_c   1.000
_cell.angle_alpha   90.00
_cell.angle_beta   90.00
_cell.angle_gamma   90.00
#
_symmetry.space_group_name_H-M   'P 1'
#
loop_
_entity.id
_entity.type
_entity.pdbx_description
1 polymer ?
#
loop_
_entity_poly.entity_id
_entity_poly.type
_entity_poly.pdbx_seq_one_letter_code
_entity_poly.pdbx_strand_id
1 'polypeptide(L)'
;MTLDVSSRIVGVPDQDLAAAVAQPGGVARLADRIARSGAVAVVIGADRFDPVRGRGHRVDPTSAALALGRALPELGLIVAAAPTREHPYNVARRVLSLDHVLDGRVGLLVGTRDHGAPTAARTHDAAEFAAVVRGLWRTWPLDSIVGDRDAGLFVHADRIRPLDHDGGPEGYRVRGPLTTPSSRQGEPVLAVWHDVPAADADLVLGGDDHPLATLAPVTVRGRSAAVEATGPRTGNDPGRAHRASRPTLRDLLELPVPVAVTTGVPA
;
A
#
# COMPACT_ATOMS: atom_id res chain seq x y z
N MET A 1 12.26 16.09 21.35
CA MET A 1 10.94 15.43 21.39
C MET A 1 10.67 14.95 19.98
N THR A 2 11.09 13.73 19.66
CA THR A 2 10.94 13.15 18.32
C THR A 2 9.46 12.82 18.15
N LEU A 3 8.78 13.52 17.24
CA LEU A 3 7.38 13.21 16.92
C LEU A 3 7.35 11.79 16.35
N ASP A 4 6.54 10.91 16.92
CA ASP A 4 6.29 9.58 16.37
C ASP A 4 5.77 9.76 14.93
N VAL A 5 6.51 9.25 13.95
CA VAL A 5 6.19 9.42 12.53
C VAL A 5 4.81 8.80 12.19
N SER A 6 4.37 7.82 12.98
CA SER A 6 3.04 7.20 12.89
C SER A 6 1.92 8.22 13.12
N SER A 7 2.15 9.25 13.94
CA SER A 7 1.19 10.35 14.18
C SER A 7 0.92 11.21 12.94
N ARG A 8 1.75 11.08 11.90
CA ARG A 8 1.62 11.79 10.61
C ARG A 8 0.99 10.91 9.52
N ILE A 9 0.47 9.75 9.89
CA ILE A 9 -0.32 8.87 9.03
C ILE A 9 -1.80 9.18 9.26
N VAL A 10 -2.55 9.41 8.18
CA VAL A 10 -3.98 9.78 8.26
C VAL A 10 -4.86 8.82 7.48
N GLY A 11 -5.90 8.28 8.11
CA GLY A 11 -6.95 7.51 7.45
C GLY A 11 -7.84 8.41 6.59
N VAL A 12 -8.04 8.03 5.32
CA VAL A 12 -9.04 8.65 4.44
C VAL A 12 -10.36 7.94 4.64
N PRO A 13 -11.41 8.63 5.12
CA PRO A 13 -12.72 8.01 5.31
C PRO A 13 -13.29 7.45 4.00
N ASP A 14 -13.89 6.27 4.04
CA ASP A 14 -14.46 5.63 2.84
C ASP A 14 -15.58 6.49 2.22
N GLN A 15 -16.33 7.21 3.06
CA GLN A 15 -17.37 8.15 2.62
C GLN A 15 -16.81 9.34 1.81
N ASP A 16 -15.64 9.86 2.18
CA ASP A 16 -14.99 10.97 1.49
C ASP A 16 -14.54 10.51 0.11
N LEU A 17 -14.02 9.29 0.03
CA LEU A 17 -13.62 8.66 -1.22
C LEU A 17 -14.82 8.35 -2.12
N ALA A 18 -15.90 7.79 -1.57
CA ALA A 18 -17.13 7.52 -2.30
C ALA A 18 -17.75 8.81 -2.87
N ALA A 19 -17.78 9.89 -2.08
CA ALA A 19 -18.25 11.19 -2.54
C ALA A 19 -17.33 11.79 -3.63
N ALA A 20 -16.01 11.61 -3.50
CA ALA A 20 -15.04 12.11 -4.46
C ALA A 20 -15.17 11.47 -5.84
N VAL A 21 -15.45 10.16 -5.92
CA VAL A 21 -15.62 9.47 -7.21
C VAL A 21 -16.98 9.75 -7.86
N ALA A 22 -17.99 10.11 -7.07
CA ALA A 22 -19.33 10.43 -7.56
C ALA A 22 -19.44 11.81 -8.22
N GLN A 23 -18.42 12.67 -8.09
CA GLN A 23 -18.46 14.05 -8.56
C GLN A 23 -17.32 14.36 -9.55
N PRO A 24 -17.59 15.09 -10.64
CA PRO A 24 -16.53 15.64 -11.50
C PRO A 24 -15.49 16.42 -10.69
N GLY A 25 -14.22 16.09 -10.88
CA GLY A 25 -13.08 16.69 -10.16
C GLY A 25 -13.02 16.36 -8.67
N GLY A 26 -13.86 15.46 -8.14
CA GLY A 26 -13.89 15.16 -6.71
C GLY A 26 -12.60 14.52 -6.19
N VAL A 27 -11.98 13.64 -6.97
CA VAL A 27 -10.66 13.06 -6.63
C VAL A 27 -9.58 14.13 -6.48
N ALA A 28 -9.55 15.13 -7.37
CA ALA A 28 -8.60 16.24 -7.26
C ALA A 28 -8.83 17.08 -6.00
N ARG A 29 -10.10 17.41 -5.69
CA ARG A 29 -10.45 18.12 -4.45
C ARG A 29 -10.09 17.32 -3.18
N LEU A 30 -10.25 16.00 -3.22
CA LEU A 30 -9.84 15.12 -2.12
C LEU A 30 -8.31 15.09 -1.97
N ALA A 31 -7.57 14.98 -3.08
CA ALA A 31 -6.12 15.07 -3.07
C ALA A 31 -5.64 16.40 -2.48
N ASP A 32 -6.23 17.52 -2.89
CA ASP A 32 -5.90 18.85 -2.34
C ASP A 32 -6.13 18.94 -0.82
N ARG A 33 -7.19 18.30 -0.31
CA ARG A 33 -7.44 18.21 1.14
C ARG A 33 -6.37 17.39 1.84
N ILE A 34 -6.03 16.23 1.28
CA ILE A 34 -4.99 15.36 1.82
C ILE A 34 -3.65 16.11 1.86
N ALA A 35 -3.26 16.80 0.79
CA ALA A 35 -2.01 17.56 0.72
C ALA A 35 -1.91 18.65 1.80
N ARG A 36 -3.04 19.26 2.19
CA ARG A 36 -3.09 20.28 3.26
C ARG A 36 -3.15 19.70 4.68
N SER A 37 -3.30 18.39 4.84
CA SER A 37 -3.43 17.77 6.17
C SER A 37 -2.11 17.71 6.96
N GLY A 38 -0.96 17.87 6.28
CA GLY A 38 0.37 17.66 6.87
C GLY A 38 0.79 16.19 7.00
N ALA A 39 -0.05 15.26 6.52
CA ALA A 39 0.25 13.83 6.51
C ALA A 39 1.45 13.50 5.59
N VAL A 40 2.26 12.53 6.00
CA VAL A 40 3.34 11.95 5.17
C VAL A 40 2.85 10.73 4.41
N ALA A 41 1.86 10.03 4.96
CA ALA A 41 1.20 8.92 4.32
C ALA A 41 -0.29 8.90 4.66
N VAL A 42 -1.09 8.31 3.79
CA VAL A 42 -2.51 8.09 4.05
C VAL A 42 -2.89 6.63 3.98
N VAL A 43 -3.81 6.21 4.85
CA VAL A 43 -4.42 4.87 4.81
C VAL A 43 -5.74 4.95 4.08
N ILE A 44 -5.91 4.10 3.07
CA ILE A 44 -7.13 4.02 2.26
C ILE A 44 -7.84 2.70 2.58
N GLY A 45 -9.10 2.80 3.01
CA GLY A 45 -9.94 1.64 3.31
C GLY A 45 -9.89 1.15 4.75
N ALA A 46 -9.24 1.84 5.69
CA ALA A 46 -9.15 1.42 7.10
C ALA A 46 -10.53 1.23 7.76
N ASP A 47 -11.54 2.00 7.35
CA ASP A 47 -12.91 1.91 7.86
C ASP A 47 -13.50 0.49 7.72
N ARG A 48 -12.98 -0.36 6.82
CA ARG A 48 -13.42 -1.76 6.66
C ARG A 48 -13.13 -2.63 7.89
N PHE A 49 -12.16 -2.25 8.72
CA PHE A 49 -11.78 -2.96 9.95
C PHE A 49 -12.59 -2.49 11.16
N ASP A 50 -13.38 -1.43 11.02
CA ASP A 50 -14.26 -0.92 12.06
C ASP A 50 -15.65 -1.56 11.93
N PRO A 51 -16.24 -2.14 13.00
CA PRO A 51 -17.55 -2.80 12.93
C PRO A 51 -18.72 -1.83 12.71
N VAL A 52 -18.56 -0.56 13.05
CA VAL A 52 -19.56 0.52 12.93
C VAL A 52 -19.46 1.19 11.56
N ARG A 53 -18.25 1.55 11.13
CA ARG A 53 -17.99 2.26 9.85
C ARG A 53 -17.78 1.31 8.68
N GLY A 54 -17.43 0.07 8.96
CA GLY A 54 -17.17 -0.99 7.98
C GLY A 54 -18.43 -1.52 7.29
N ARG A 55 -19.54 -0.77 7.25
CA ARG A 55 -20.76 -1.10 6.48
C ARG A 55 -21.14 0.08 5.56
N GLY A 56 -21.30 -0.15 4.26
CA GLY A 56 -21.68 0.89 3.30
C GLY A 56 -21.07 0.76 1.91
N HIS A 57 -21.40 1.70 1.02
CA HIS A 57 -20.80 1.82 -0.32
C HIS A 57 -19.34 2.24 -0.21
N ARG A 58 -18.46 1.53 -0.92
CA ARG A 58 -17.01 1.75 -0.86
C ARG A 58 -16.40 1.63 -2.24
N VAL A 59 -15.24 2.28 -2.39
CA VAL A 59 -14.36 2.11 -3.54
C VAL A 59 -13.25 1.13 -3.15
N ASP A 60 -12.79 0.32 -4.09
CA ASP A 60 -11.61 -0.52 -3.89
C ASP A 60 -10.37 0.34 -3.53
N PRO A 61 -9.66 0.07 -2.42
CA PRO A 61 -8.53 0.88 -1.98
C PRO A 61 -7.39 0.97 -2.97
N THR A 62 -7.13 -0.11 -3.71
CA THR A 62 -6.01 -0.13 -4.66
C THR A 62 -6.29 0.79 -5.83
N SER A 63 -7.52 0.73 -6.35
CA SER A 63 -7.98 1.60 -7.44
C SER A 63 -8.00 3.07 -7.01
N ALA A 64 -8.47 3.35 -5.79
CA ALA A 64 -8.43 4.68 -5.21
C ALA A 64 -7.00 5.19 -4.99
N ALA A 65 -6.11 4.34 -4.49
CA ALA A 65 -4.71 4.66 -4.29
C ALA A 65 -4.00 4.97 -5.61
N LEU A 66 -4.31 4.26 -6.70
CA LEU A 66 -3.78 4.59 -8.02
C LEU A 66 -4.20 6.01 -8.46
N ALA A 67 -5.47 6.36 -8.30
CA ALA A 67 -5.99 7.67 -8.68
C ALA A 67 -5.38 8.80 -7.82
N LEU A 68 -5.39 8.62 -6.49
CA LEU A 68 -4.86 9.60 -5.54
C LEU A 68 -3.34 9.73 -5.63
N GLY A 69 -2.61 8.62 -5.79
CA GLY A 69 -1.14 8.59 -5.81
C GLY A 69 -0.52 9.30 -7.00
N ARG A 70 -1.28 9.44 -8.09
CA ARG A 70 -0.90 10.29 -9.24
C ARG A 70 -1.15 11.77 -8.99
N ALA A 71 -2.14 12.12 -8.18
CA ALA A 71 -2.41 13.49 -7.75
C ALA A 71 -1.53 13.93 -6.56
N LEU A 72 -0.99 12.98 -5.80
CA LEU A 72 -0.19 13.19 -4.59
C LEU A 72 1.22 12.59 -4.76
N PRO A 73 2.12 13.24 -5.52
CA PRO A 73 3.42 12.64 -5.88
C PRO A 73 4.40 12.48 -4.72
N GLU A 74 4.18 13.18 -3.59
CA GLU A 74 5.12 13.24 -2.46
C GLU A 74 4.58 12.53 -1.20
N LEU A 75 3.39 11.93 -1.24
CA LEU A 75 2.82 11.20 -0.10
C LEU A 75 2.92 9.69 -0.26
N GLY A 76 3.03 8.99 0.85
CA GLY A 76 2.85 7.55 0.93
C GLY A 76 1.38 7.12 0.90
N LEU A 77 1.09 5.95 0.33
CA LEU A 77 -0.26 5.37 0.29
C LEU A 77 -0.27 3.95 0.86
N ILE A 78 -1.04 3.73 1.91
CA ILE A 78 -1.21 2.44 2.55
C ILE A 78 -2.61 1.92 2.23
N VAL A 79 -2.72 0.78 1.56
CA VAL A 79 -4.03 0.21 1.17
C VAL A 79 -4.45 -0.89 2.14
N ALA A 80 -5.71 -0.88 2.57
CA ALA A 80 -6.25 -1.88 3.49
C ALA A 80 -6.72 -3.16 2.78
N ALA A 81 -6.32 -4.33 3.29
CA ALA A 81 -6.83 -5.64 2.85
C ALA A 81 -7.07 -6.60 4.03
N ALA A 82 -7.92 -7.60 3.83
CA ALA A 82 -8.19 -8.66 4.80
C ALA A 82 -8.41 -10.01 4.11
N PRO A 83 -8.06 -11.12 4.79
CA PRO A 83 -8.19 -12.48 4.24
C PRO A 83 -9.64 -12.87 3.90
N THR A 84 -10.63 -12.18 4.48
CA THR A 84 -12.06 -12.42 4.21
C THR A 84 -12.49 -12.20 2.76
N ARG A 85 -11.74 -11.43 1.97
CA ARG A 85 -12.07 -11.11 0.57
C ARG A 85 -10.97 -11.47 -0.42
N GLU A 86 -9.77 -11.68 0.08
CA GLU A 86 -8.57 -11.57 -0.72
C GLU A 86 -7.69 -12.80 -0.54
N HIS A 87 -7.11 -13.26 -1.64
CA HIS A 87 -6.06 -14.28 -1.60
C HIS A 87 -4.69 -13.58 -1.51
N PRO A 88 -3.76 -14.03 -0.64
CA PRO A 88 -2.51 -13.31 -0.38
C PRO A 88 -1.65 -13.15 -1.63
N TYR A 89 -1.63 -14.14 -2.53
CA TYR A 89 -0.92 -14.02 -3.82
C TYR A 89 -1.40 -12.83 -4.67
N ASN A 90 -2.72 -12.62 -4.72
CA ASN A 90 -3.31 -11.55 -5.53
C ASN A 90 -3.05 -10.19 -4.90
N VAL A 91 -3.06 -10.09 -3.57
CA VAL A 91 -2.74 -8.84 -2.87
C VAL A 91 -1.26 -8.51 -2.99
N ALA A 92 -0.38 -9.49 -2.77
CA ALA A 92 1.07 -9.30 -2.92
C ALA A 92 1.43 -8.76 -4.31
N ARG A 93 0.93 -9.40 -5.38
CA ARG A 93 1.14 -8.97 -6.76
C ARG A 93 0.58 -7.57 -7.02
N ARG A 94 -0.64 -7.29 -6.55
CA ARG A 94 -1.34 -6.01 -6.76
C ARG A 94 -0.62 -4.85 -6.07
N VAL A 95 -0.27 -5.02 -4.79
CA VAL A 95 0.42 -4.00 -3.99
C VAL A 95 1.80 -3.73 -4.56
N LEU A 96 2.58 -4.78 -4.88
CA LEU A 96 3.90 -4.60 -5.47
C LEU A 96 3.84 -3.92 -6.85
N SER A 97 2.84 -4.25 -7.66
CA SER A 97 2.63 -3.56 -8.95
C SER A 97 2.29 -2.08 -8.73
N LEU A 98 1.41 -1.78 -7.77
CA LEU A 98 1.06 -0.40 -7.43
C LEU A 98 2.29 0.36 -6.92
N ASP A 99 3.16 -0.31 -6.17
CA ASP A 99 4.39 0.26 -5.64
C ASP A 99 5.37 0.67 -6.75
N HIS A 100 5.58 -0.19 -7.75
CA HIS A 100 6.31 0.19 -8.97
C HIS A 100 5.67 1.38 -9.69
N VAL A 101 4.34 1.34 -9.85
CA VAL A 101 3.56 2.39 -10.56
C VAL A 101 3.62 3.75 -9.86
N LEU A 102 3.83 3.76 -8.55
CA LEU A 102 3.89 4.96 -7.71
C LEU A 102 5.30 5.29 -7.20
N ASP A 103 6.34 4.64 -7.73
CA ASP A 103 7.76 4.88 -7.42
C ASP A 103 8.14 4.62 -5.95
N GLY A 104 7.71 3.47 -5.42
CA GLY A 104 8.13 2.99 -4.11
C GLY A 104 7.41 3.69 -2.94
N ARG A 105 6.15 4.05 -3.09
CA ARG A 105 5.38 4.84 -2.10
C ARG A 105 4.17 4.11 -1.54
N VAL A 106 4.16 2.78 -1.62
CA VAL A 106 2.97 1.98 -1.29
C VAL A 106 3.22 1.05 -0.12
N GLY A 107 2.23 0.95 0.74
CA GLY A 107 2.18 -0.03 1.82
C GLY A 107 0.87 -0.82 1.79
N LEU A 108 0.84 -1.90 2.57
CA LEU A 108 -0.32 -2.72 2.83
C LEU A 108 -0.66 -2.62 4.31
N LEU A 109 -1.92 -2.39 4.63
CA LEU A 109 -2.47 -2.58 5.97
C LEU A 109 -3.32 -3.84 5.99
N VAL A 110 -2.91 -4.85 6.77
CA VAL A 110 -3.66 -6.09 6.95
C VAL A 110 -4.52 -6.00 8.20
N GLY A 111 -5.82 -6.25 8.06
CA GLY A 111 -6.73 -6.40 9.19
C GLY A 111 -7.30 -7.81 9.29
N THR A 112 -7.79 -8.17 10.47
CA THR A 112 -8.37 -9.49 10.77
C THR A 112 -9.52 -9.84 9.82
N ARG A 113 -10.42 -8.89 9.58
CA ARG A 113 -11.60 -9.09 8.75
C ARG A 113 -12.09 -7.81 8.10
N ASP A 114 -12.73 -7.94 6.96
CA ASP A 114 -13.55 -6.89 6.39
C ASP A 114 -14.98 -6.98 6.95
N HIS A 115 -15.41 -5.99 7.73
CA HIS A 115 -16.74 -5.93 8.33
C HIS A 115 -17.87 -5.72 7.31
N GLY A 116 -17.55 -5.37 6.07
CA GLY A 116 -18.50 -5.34 4.96
C GLY A 116 -18.67 -6.67 4.24
N ALA A 117 -17.88 -7.70 4.58
CA ALA A 117 -18.03 -9.04 4.02
C ALA A 117 -19.21 -9.80 4.66
N PRO A 118 -19.86 -10.73 3.94
CA PRO A 118 -20.91 -11.57 4.51
C PRO A 118 -20.41 -12.30 5.77
N THR A 119 -21.26 -12.42 6.78
CA THR A 119 -20.90 -13.04 8.08
C THR A 119 -20.43 -14.49 7.96
N ALA A 120 -20.92 -15.22 6.95
CA ALA A 120 -20.55 -16.61 6.68
C ALA A 120 -19.23 -16.78 5.88
N ALA A 121 -18.53 -15.70 5.55
CA ALA A 121 -17.26 -15.80 4.84
C ALA A 121 -16.23 -16.51 5.72
N ARG A 122 -15.69 -17.63 5.22
CA ARG A 122 -14.52 -18.27 5.84
C ARG A 122 -13.39 -17.24 5.86
N THR A 123 -12.77 -17.08 7.02
CA THR A 123 -11.64 -16.19 7.22
C THR A 123 -10.43 -17.03 7.54
N HIS A 124 -9.33 -16.78 6.84
CA HIS A 124 -8.02 -17.32 7.20
C HIS A 124 -7.38 -16.44 8.27
N ASP A 125 -6.30 -16.93 8.86
CA ASP A 125 -5.48 -16.15 9.79
C ASP A 125 -4.85 -14.95 9.08
N ALA A 126 -5.07 -13.75 9.64
CA ALA A 126 -4.52 -12.51 9.11
C ALA A 126 -3.01 -12.39 9.33
N ALA A 127 -2.46 -12.99 10.39
CA ALA A 127 -1.02 -13.04 10.61
C ALA A 127 -0.34 -13.93 9.56
N GLU A 128 -0.91 -15.11 9.26
CA GLU A 128 -0.45 -15.97 8.16
C GLU A 128 -0.58 -15.24 6.81
N PHE A 129 -1.71 -14.58 6.55
CA PHE A 129 -1.91 -13.78 5.34
C PHE A 129 -0.81 -12.74 5.16
N ALA A 130 -0.49 -11.98 6.21
CA ALA A 130 0.56 -10.96 6.20
C ALA A 130 1.95 -11.58 5.94
N ALA A 131 2.26 -12.71 6.58
CA ALA A 131 3.51 -13.44 6.40
C ALA A 131 3.68 -13.95 4.96
N VAL A 132 2.63 -14.54 4.37
CA VAL A 132 2.65 -15.03 2.97
C VAL A 132 2.83 -13.86 2.00
N VAL A 133 2.13 -12.74 2.19
CA VAL A 133 2.28 -11.56 1.35
C VAL A 133 3.72 -11.03 1.40
N ARG A 134 4.30 -10.92 2.60
CA ARG A 134 5.68 -10.44 2.76
C ARG A 134 6.69 -11.39 2.13
N GLY A 135 6.54 -12.68 2.38
CA GLY A 135 7.37 -13.73 1.80
C GLY A 135 7.36 -13.67 0.27
N LEU A 136 6.18 -13.48 -0.33
CA LEU A 136 6.04 -13.30 -1.77
C LEU A 136 6.84 -12.11 -2.31
N TRP A 137 6.84 -10.95 -1.64
CA TRP A 137 7.63 -9.79 -2.07
C TRP A 137 9.15 -10.04 -2.09
N ARG A 138 9.63 -11.04 -1.35
CA ARG A 138 11.04 -11.45 -1.31
C ARG A 138 11.43 -12.47 -2.38
N THR A 139 10.48 -13.06 -3.09
CA THR A 139 10.73 -14.17 -4.04
C THR A 139 11.50 -13.77 -5.30
N TRP A 140 11.47 -12.48 -5.67
CA TRP A 140 12.21 -11.95 -6.82
C TRP A 140 12.88 -10.62 -6.46
N PRO A 141 14.15 -10.62 -6.01
CA PRO A 141 14.88 -9.40 -5.66
C PRO A 141 15.15 -8.49 -6.88
N LEU A 142 14.96 -7.18 -6.74
CA LEU A 142 15.18 -6.19 -7.81
C LEU A 142 16.62 -6.17 -8.31
N ASP A 143 17.57 -6.29 -7.39
CA ASP A 143 19.02 -6.30 -7.66
C ASP A 143 19.50 -7.60 -8.34
N SER A 144 18.62 -8.57 -8.58
CA SER A 144 18.90 -9.70 -9.47
C SER A 144 18.91 -9.30 -10.95
N ILE A 145 18.29 -8.18 -11.31
CA ILE A 145 18.22 -7.67 -12.69
C ILE A 145 19.52 -6.93 -13.02
N VAL A 146 20.26 -7.47 -13.98
CA VAL A 146 21.57 -6.93 -14.42
C VAL A 146 21.39 -6.06 -15.66
N GLY A 147 20.69 -6.58 -16.67
CA GLY A 147 20.48 -5.89 -17.94
C GLY A 147 21.73 -5.74 -18.81
N ASP A 148 22.67 -6.68 -18.75
CA ASP A 148 23.89 -6.68 -19.56
C ASP A 148 23.58 -7.23 -20.97
N ARG A 149 23.67 -6.35 -21.97
CA ARG A 149 23.40 -6.69 -23.37
C ARG A 149 24.57 -7.42 -24.03
N ASP A 150 25.81 -7.11 -23.65
CA ASP A 150 27.01 -7.67 -24.27
C ASP A 150 27.22 -9.12 -23.79
N ALA A 151 26.95 -9.38 -22.50
CA ALA A 151 26.98 -10.72 -21.93
C ALA A 151 25.68 -11.53 -22.18
N GLY A 152 24.63 -10.92 -22.72
CA GLY A 152 23.31 -11.55 -22.89
C GLY A 152 22.62 -11.92 -21.56
N LEU A 153 22.99 -11.24 -20.47
CA LEU A 153 22.51 -11.52 -19.12
C LEU A 153 21.48 -10.49 -18.68
N PHE A 154 20.21 -10.84 -18.75
CA PHE A 154 19.14 -9.98 -18.25
C PHE A 154 19.02 -10.04 -16.71
N VAL A 155 19.05 -11.24 -16.13
CA VAL A 155 18.76 -11.47 -14.71
C VAL A 155 19.55 -12.67 -14.18
N HIS A 156 20.00 -12.58 -12.93
CA HIS A 156 20.49 -13.72 -12.15
C HIS A 156 19.30 -14.60 -11.72
N ALA A 157 18.87 -15.50 -12.59
CA ALA A 157 17.67 -16.33 -12.38
C ALA A 157 17.76 -17.24 -11.14
N ASP A 158 18.97 -17.61 -10.72
CA ASP A 158 19.25 -18.35 -9.48
C ASP A 158 18.91 -17.56 -8.20
N ARG A 159 18.67 -16.26 -8.30
CA ARG A 159 18.20 -15.42 -7.18
C ARG A 159 16.68 -15.34 -7.09
N ILE A 160 15.94 -15.85 -8.08
CA ILE A 160 14.49 -15.93 -8.06
C ILE A 160 14.12 -17.26 -7.40
N ARG A 161 13.45 -17.21 -6.24
CA ARG A 161 13.16 -18.39 -5.42
C ARG A 161 11.67 -18.47 -5.11
N PRO A 162 11.07 -19.67 -5.15
CA PRO A 162 9.70 -19.85 -4.70
C PRO A 162 9.56 -19.49 -3.21
N LEU A 163 8.33 -19.16 -2.80
CA LEU A 163 7.98 -19.03 -1.39
C LEU A 163 7.79 -20.40 -0.74
N ASP A 164 7.17 -21.35 -1.45
CA ASP A 164 6.85 -22.71 -0.98
C ASP A 164 6.16 -22.75 0.40
N HIS A 165 5.22 -21.85 0.63
CA HIS A 165 4.44 -21.82 1.88
C HIS A 165 3.34 -22.89 1.88
N ASP A 166 3.30 -23.70 2.94
CA ASP A 166 2.21 -24.65 3.24
C ASP A 166 1.75 -24.46 4.69
N GLY A 167 0.63 -23.76 4.87
CA GLY A 167 -0.05 -23.54 6.14
C GLY A 167 -0.96 -24.70 6.57
N GLY A 168 -0.89 -25.86 5.90
CA GLY A 168 -1.71 -27.02 6.24
C GLY A 168 -3.16 -26.92 5.73
N PRO A 169 -4.09 -27.72 6.29
CA PRO A 169 -5.47 -27.81 5.79
C PRO A 169 -6.31 -26.53 5.92
N GLU A 170 -6.00 -25.71 6.94
CA GLU A 170 -6.74 -24.50 7.29
C GLU A 170 -6.07 -23.21 6.77
N GLY A 171 -4.77 -23.30 6.45
CA GLY A 171 -3.96 -22.19 5.98
C GLY A 171 -3.87 -22.07 4.46
N TYR A 172 -2.93 -21.25 4.01
CA TYR A 172 -2.65 -21.03 2.61
C TYR A 172 -1.63 -22.04 2.07
N ARG A 173 -1.77 -22.42 0.81
CA ARG A 173 -0.73 -23.14 0.07
C ARG A 173 -0.29 -22.32 -1.13
N VAL A 174 0.88 -21.72 -1.05
CA VAL A 174 1.36 -20.74 -2.03
C VAL A 174 2.81 -21.02 -2.41
N ARG A 175 3.00 -21.49 -3.64
CA ARG A 175 4.32 -21.78 -4.21
C ARG A 175 5.16 -20.52 -4.48
N GLY A 176 4.56 -19.48 -5.04
CA GLY A 176 5.35 -18.39 -5.66
C GLY A 176 6.12 -18.88 -6.90
N PRO A 177 7.13 -18.13 -7.38
CA PRO A 177 7.48 -16.76 -6.99
C PRO A 177 6.41 -15.76 -7.44
N LEU A 178 6.57 -14.49 -7.09
CA LEU A 178 5.83 -13.41 -7.75
C LEU A 178 6.30 -13.23 -9.19
N THR A 179 5.40 -12.68 -10.02
CA THR A 179 5.67 -12.37 -11.43
C THR A 179 6.40 -11.03 -11.63
N THR A 180 6.70 -10.33 -10.54
CA THR A 180 7.24 -8.96 -10.57
C THR A 180 8.38 -8.88 -9.54
N PRO A 181 9.53 -8.29 -9.89
CA PRO A 181 10.60 -8.07 -8.93
C PRO A 181 10.15 -7.14 -7.81
N SER A 182 10.86 -7.22 -6.69
CA SER A 182 10.79 -6.28 -5.57
C SER A 182 10.95 -4.83 -6.07
N SER A 183 10.52 -3.84 -5.29
CA SER A 183 10.57 -2.43 -5.72
C SER A 183 11.83 -1.74 -5.18
N ARG A 184 11.93 -0.42 -5.39
CA ARG A 184 12.94 0.43 -4.72
C ARG A 184 12.86 0.38 -3.20
N GLN A 185 11.72 -0.04 -2.63
CA GLN A 185 11.57 -0.25 -1.18
C GLN A 185 12.18 -1.58 -0.70
N GLY A 186 12.68 -2.41 -1.61
CA GLY A 186 12.79 -3.84 -1.39
C GLY A 186 11.38 -4.41 -1.31
N GLU A 187 10.81 -4.38 -0.12
CA GLU A 187 9.43 -4.77 0.15
C GLU A 187 8.57 -3.53 0.42
N PRO A 188 7.34 -3.44 -0.12
CA PRO A 188 6.33 -2.49 0.35
C PRO A 188 6.22 -2.50 1.87
N VAL A 189 5.80 -1.37 2.47
CA VAL A 189 5.61 -1.31 3.94
C VAL A 189 4.46 -2.23 4.34
N LEU A 190 4.70 -3.13 5.28
CA LEU A 190 3.68 -3.99 5.86
C LEU A 190 3.23 -3.42 7.19
N ALA A 191 2.05 -2.82 7.22
CA ALA A 191 1.34 -2.45 8.42
C ALA A 191 0.30 -3.53 8.77
N VAL A 192 -0.02 -3.65 10.05
CA VAL A 192 -1.13 -4.48 10.52
C VAL A 192 -2.06 -3.68 11.42
N TRP A 193 -3.33 -4.08 11.45
CA TRP A 193 -4.29 -3.56 12.41
C TRP A 193 -3.93 -4.06 13.82
N HIS A 194 -4.25 -3.29 14.84
CA HIS A 194 -3.80 -3.52 16.23
C HIS A 194 -4.17 -4.89 16.82
N ASP A 195 -5.16 -5.58 16.24
CA ASP A 195 -5.63 -6.90 16.69
C ASP A 195 -5.01 -8.06 15.91
N VAL A 196 -4.13 -7.78 14.93
CA VAL A 196 -3.44 -8.80 14.14
C VAL A 196 -2.05 -9.08 14.75
N PRO A 197 -1.78 -10.30 15.25
CA PRO A 197 -0.53 -10.62 15.92
C PRO A 197 0.59 -10.94 14.90
N ALA A 198 1.14 -9.91 14.26
CA ALA A 198 2.24 -10.05 13.30
C ALA A 198 3.51 -9.35 13.81
N ALA A 199 4.36 -10.09 14.52
CA ALA A 199 5.57 -9.55 15.15
C ALA A 199 6.55 -8.89 14.15
N ASP A 200 6.58 -9.38 12.92
CA ASP A 200 7.47 -8.84 11.89
C ASP A 200 6.92 -7.58 11.22
N ALA A 201 5.68 -7.14 11.47
CA ALA A 201 5.09 -5.97 10.80
C ALA A 201 5.96 -4.71 10.99
N ASP A 202 6.07 -3.89 9.93
CA ASP A 202 6.81 -2.63 10.00
C ASP A 202 6.06 -1.59 10.85
N LEU A 203 4.72 -1.67 10.92
CA LEU A 203 3.85 -0.74 11.65
C LEU A 203 2.64 -1.48 12.25
N VAL A 204 2.16 -0.98 13.38
CA VAL A 204 0.84 -1.33 13.95
C VAL A 204 -0.02 -0.07 13.96
N LEU A 205 -1.26 -0.18 13.48
CA LEU A 205 -2.20 0.94 13.38
C LEU A 205 -3.58 0.56 13.94
N GLY A 206 -4.31 1.56 14.43
CA GLY A 206 -5.63 1.41 15.04
C GLY A 206 -5.57 1.15 16.55
N GLY A 207 -6.74 1.10 17.17
CA GLY A 207 -6.86 0.93 18.63
C GLY A 207 -6.42 2.15 19.43
N ASP A 208 -6.38 2.00 20.75
CA ASP A 208 -6.04 3.09 21.68
C ASP A 208 -4.53 3.37 21.74
N ASP A 209 -3.70 2.33 21.57
CA ASP A 209 -2.24 2.43 21.66
C ASP A 209 -1.61 2.95 20.35
N HIS A 210 -2.27 2.75 19.21
CA HIS A 210 -1.78 3.16 17.88
C HIS A 210 -2.86 3.91 17.07
N PRO A 211 -3.45 4.99 17.60
CA PRO A 211 -4.62 5.62 17.00
C PRO A 211 -4.35 6.11 15.58
N LEU A 212 -5.22 5.74 14.64
CA LEU A 212 -5.18 6.24 13.28
C LEU A 212 -6.06 7.51 13.17
N ALA A 213 -5.41 8.68 13.12
CA ALA A 213 -6.11 9.94 12.91
C ALA A 213 -6.87 9.92 11.57
N THR A 214 -8.08 10.50 11.52
CA THR A 214 -8.86 10.58 10.28
C THR A 214 -8.75 11.94 9.63
N LEU A 215 -8.80 11.98 8.29
CA LEU A 215 -8.79 13.22 7.53
C LEU A 215 -9.92 14.13 8.00
N ALA A 216 -9.58 15.38 8.33
CA ALA A 216 -10.55 16.34 8.87
C ALA A 216 -11.72 16.55 7.88
N PRO A 217 -12.99 16.58 8.35
CA PRO A 217 -14.15 16.72 7.49
C PRO A 217 -14.15 18.08 6.79
N VAL A 218 -14.84 18.17 5.66
CA VAL A 218 -15.04 19.45 4.98
C VAL A 218 -15.87 20.36 5.89
N THR A 219 -15.25 21.42 6.41
CA THR A 219 -16.01 22.49 7.07
C THR A 219 -16.67 23.34 5.99
N VAL A 220 -17.97 23.16 5.77
CA VAL A 220 -18.74 24.01 4.85
C VAL A 220 -18.91 25.38 5.52
N ARG A 221 -17.93 26.28 5.36
CA ARG A 221 -18.20 27.71 5.49
C ARG A 221 -18.83 28.17 4.20
N GLY A 222 -20.06 28.68 4.28
CA GLY A 222 -20.86 29.05 3.12
C GLY A 222 -20.12 30.00 2.18
N ARG A 223 -19.76 29.52 0.99
CA ARG A 223 -19.97 30.15 -0.31
C ARG A 223 -19.37 29.28 -1.41
N SER A 224 -20.19 29.06 -2.45
CA SER A 224 -19.78 28.52 -3.74
C SER A 224 -18.75 29.46 -4.38
N ALA A 225 -17.61 28.91 -4.78
CA ALA A 225 -16.68 29.56 -5.70
C ALA A 225 -16.53 28.64 -6.91
N ALA A 226 -16.70 29.23 -8.10
CA ALA A 226 -16.62 28.57 -9.38
C ALA A 226 -15.27 27.86 -9.55
N VAL A 227 -15.32 26.64 -10.05
CA VAL A 227 -14.15 25.85 -10.42
C VAL A 227 -13.66 26.34 -11.77
N GLU A 228 -12.52 27.05 -11.79
CA GLU A 228 -11.76 27.24 -13.02
C GLU A 228 -11.12 25.92 -13.43
N ALA A 229 -11.49 25.44 -14.61
CA ALA A 229 -10.89 24.27 -15.23
C ALA A 229 -9.48 24.63 -15.73
N THR A 230 -8.45 24.19 -14.99
CA THR A 230 -7.08 24.19 -15.52
C THR A 230 -6.97 23.16 -16.64
N GLY A 231 -6.80 23.64 -17.88
CA GLY A 231 -6.60 22.81 -19.07
C GLY A 231 -5.31 21.97 -19.02
N PRO A 232 -5.18 20.98 -19.92
CA PRO A 232 -4.04 20.06 -19.93
C PRO A 232 -2.75 20.81 -20.25
N ARG A 233 -1.76 20.70 -19.36
CA ARG A 233 -0.38 21.13 -19.65
C ARG A 233 0.27 20.07 -20.54
N THR A 234 0.31 20.33 -21.84
CA THR A 234 1.20 19.64 -22.78
C THR A 234 2.58 20.26 -22.66
N GLY A 235 3.54 19.46 -22.21
CA GLY A 235 4.96 19.79 -22.18
C GLY A 235 5.74 18.51 -22.43
N ASN A 236 6.03 18.26 -23.70
CA ASN A 236 6.93 17.20 -24.13
C ASN A 236 8.35 17.76 -23.99
N ASP A 237 9.18 17.17 -23.12
CA ASP A 237 10.60 17.53 -23.02
C ASP A 237 11.45 16.26 -23.20
N PRO A 238 12.17 16.12 -24.33
CA PRO A 238 13.02 14.98 -24.61
C PRO A 238 14.40 15.22 -23.97
N GLY A 239 14.55 14.76 -22.73
CA GLY A 239 15.83 14.82 -22.02
C GLY A 239 15.74 14.14 -20.68
N ARG A 240 15.92 12.81 -20.64
CA ARG A 240 15.91 12.02 -19.40
C ARG A 240 17.20 12.27 -18.61
N ALA A 241 17.31 13.46 -18.03
CA ALA A 241 18.15 13.67 -16.85
C ALA A 241 17.64 12.72 -15.76
N HIS A 242 18.56 12.08 -15.03
CA HIS A 242 18.26 11.21 -13.91
C HIS A 242 17.53 12.04 -12.84
N ARG A 243 16.19 12.07 -12.89
CA ARG A 243 15.38 12.77 -11.89
C ARG A 243 15.78 12.17 -10.54
N ALA A 244 16.30 13.00 -9.63
CA ALA A 244 16.65 12.56 -8.29
C ALA A 244 15.47 11.74 -7.75
N SER A 245 15.76 10.50 -7.36
CA SER A 245 14.70 9.55 -7.05
C SER A 245 13.91 10.06 -5.85
N ARG A 246 12.58 10.02 -5.94
CA ARG A 246 11.72 10.46 -4.85
C ARG A 246 11.92 9.58 -3.60
N PRO A 247 11.69 10.14 -2.40
CA PRO A 247 11.67 9.34 -1.19
C PRO A 247 10.60 8.26 -1.30
N THR A 248 10.98 7.05 -0.88
CA THR A 248 10.06 5.93 -0.77
C THR A 248 9.13 6.11 0.44
N LEU A 249 8.08 5.29 0.55
CA LEU A 249 7.25 5.28 1.76
C LEU A 249 8.09 4.88 2.99
N ARG A 250 9.09 4.01 2.84
CA ARG A 250 10.03 3.68 3.92
C ARG A 250 10.84 4.91 4.34
N ASP A 251 11.35 5.69 3.37
CA ASP A 251 12.07 6.95 3.67
C ASP A 251 11.17 7.97 4.37
N LEU A 252 9.92 8.13 3.90
CA LEU A 252 8.93 9.04 4.50
C LEU A 252 8.56 8.67 5.93
N LEU A 253 8.66 7.38 6.26
CA LEU A 253 8.34 6.82 7.57
C LEU A 253 9.57 6.54 8.44
N GLU A 254 10.77 6.90 7.98
CA GLU A 254 12.04 6.62 8.66
C GLU A 254 12.25 5.13 8.98
N LEU A 255 11.74 4.24 8.11
CA LEU A 255 11.86 2.80 8.23
C LEU A 255 13.09 2.27 7.48
N PRO A 256 13.78 1.24 8.01
CA PRO A 256 14.89 0.63 7.29
C PRO A 256 14.40 -0.08 6.02
N VAL A 257 15.25 -0.07 4.99
CA VAL A 257 15.10 -0.96 3.83
C VAL A 257 15.51 -2.36 4.28
N PRO A 258 14.63 -3.39 4.16
CA PRO A 258 14.99 -4.75 4.50
C PRO A 258 16.20 -5.19 3.67
N VAL A 259 17.22 -5.75 4.32
CA VAL A 259 18.36 -6.32 3.62
C VAL A 259 17.85 -7.45 2.74
N ALA A 260 18.24 -7.48 1.45
CA ALA A 260 17.93 -8.59 0.58
C ALA A 260 18.42 -9.88 1.24
N VAL A 261 17.52 -10.85 1.45
CA VAL A 261 17.86 -12.14 2.08
C VAL A 261 18.97 -12.77 1.24
N THR A 262 20.20 -12.75 1.77
CA THR A 262 21.42 -13.20 1.08
C THR A 262 21.89 -14.56 1.59
N THR A 263 21.07 -15.27 2.36
CA THR A 263 21.48 -16.49 3.05
C THR A 263 20.77 -17.71 2.50
N GLY A 264 21.58 -18.65 2.00
CA GLY A 264 21.16 -20.00 1.66
C GLY A 264 20.57 -20.73 2.86
N VAL A 265 19.47 -21.44 2.62
CA VAL A 265 19.07 -22.58 3.44
C VAL A 265 19.96 -23.75 2.98
N PRO A 266 20.62 -24.49 3.90
CA PRO A 266 21.44 -25.64 3.52
C PRO A 266 20.58 -26.68 2.81
N ALA A 267 21.23 -27.43 1.92
CA ALA A 267 20.65 -28.51 1.13
C ALA A 267 19.91 -29.57 1.96
#